data_AF-A0A929XHL7-F1
#
_entry.id   AF-A0A929XHL7-F1
#
_cell.length_a   1.000
_cell.length_b   1.000
_cell.length_c   1.000
_cell.angle_alpha   90.00
_cell.angle_beta   90.00
_cell.angle_gamma   90.00
#
_symmetry.space_group_name_H-M   'P 1'
#
loop_
_entity.id
_entity.type
_entity.pdbx_description
1 polymer ?
#
loop_
_entity_poly.entity_id
_entity_poly.type
_entity_poly.pdbx_seq_one_letter_code
_entity_poly.pdbx_strand_id
1 'polypeptide(L)'
;MRKKIEKIYMGLIIAFMYLPIATMIILSFNASKSRARWGGFTLKWYLNLASDSAIINALSNTLIIALISTIVATLIGTITCVALMGLGKKSRTFLMGIANIPMINADIVTGISLMLLFRALHFGAGFLTVLIAHITFNIPYVMLSVMPRMKTINPYTYEAALDLGAEPLFAFRKTILPDLMPAILSGAMMAFTMSIDDFIITYFTKGSGFDTLATKIYNEVKRGIQPEIYALSAIIFLVVLLLLFASGRLRAKNTLAASKKEVSYASKKRPGKRQAALIACSGLVIVLLAMLFGGVFRNEDNQVYVYSWGEYIDPATIAQFEKETGIKVVYDEFESNEIMYSKIAADNSSYDVLCPSDYMIAKMIQEGLLRPLDWDLLPNSKANLDPAYMKTATAFDPGNQYCVPDFCGTVGILYNKKLVHDKVDSWDILWDPKYKDQILMQDSVRDSFMVALRKNGFSMNSKNPKELQIAADDLIRQKPLVQAYVIDQVRDKMIGGEAALGVIYSGEALYTFRENHDLEYVVPKEGSNVWIDGWVVTKESRHYKNAMKWIDFMNRADIAVQNFNLVTYTTPNLKAQKLIKDPLIRNSTVAFPDAETLSRCDSYSYLGKKTDALYNKLWKKVKSGD
;
A
#
# COMPACT_ATOMS: atom_id res chain seq x y z
N MET A 1 22.51 11.13 39.54
CA MET A 1 21.54 10.11 39.07
C MET A 1 20.83 10.50 37.78
N ARG A 2 20.27 11.71 37.66
CA ARG A 2 19.51 12.18 36.48
C ARG A 2 20.18 11.93 35.11
N LYS A 3 21.46 12.30 34.93
CA LYS A 3 22.22 12.03 33.68
C LYS A 3 22.43 10.53 33.36
N LYS A 4 22.45 9.65 34.38
CA LYS A 4 22.53 8.20 34.16
C LYS A 4 21.17 7.64 33.73
N ILE A 5 20.09 8.10 34.35
CA ILE A 5 18.71 7.73 34.00
C ILE A 5 18.37 8.22 32.58
N GLU A 6 18.72 9.46 32.23
CA GLU A 6 18.53 10.00 30.86
C GLU A 6 19.27 9.16 29.80
N LYS A 7 20.52 8.75 30.08
CA LYS A 7 21.28 7.87 29.16
C LYS A 7 20.68 6.47 29.05
N ILE A 8 20.20 5.89 30.15
CA ILE A 8 19.54 4.58 30.15
C ILE A 8 18.22 4.66 29.37
N TYR A 9 17.40 5.68 29.63
CA TYR A 9 16.14 5.91 28.94
C TYR A 9 16.35 6.11 27.43
N MET A 10 17.34 6.91 27.04
CA MET A 10 17.71 7.08 25.63
C MET A 10 18.22 5.77 25.01
N GLY A 11 19.00 4.98 25.77
CA GLY A 11 19.44 3.65 25.34
C GLY A 11 18.28 2.68 25.12
N LEU A 12 17.26 2.71 25.99
CA LEU A 12 16.05 1.90 25.84
C LEU A 12 15.22 2.33 24.63
N ILE A 13 15.08 3.63 24.35
CA ILE A 13 14.40 4.11 23.14
C ILE A 13 15.14 3.65 21.89
N ILE A 14 16.48 3.80 21.86
CA ILE A 14 17.30 3.34 20.73
C ILE A 14 17.14 1.83 20.57
N ALA A 15 17.23 1.05 21.65
CA ALA A 15 17.02 -0.39 21.59
C ALA A 15 15.63 -0.74 21.05
N PHE A 16 14.58 -0.10 21.54
CA PHE A 16 13.21 -0.31 21.09
C PHE A 16 13.03 0.00 19.59
N MET A 17 13.66 1.07 19.08
CA MET A 17 13.57 1.44 17.66
C MET A 17 14.39 0.51 16.74
N TYR A 18 15.60 0.10 17.14
CA TYR A 18 16.52 -0.64 16.28
C TYR A 18 16.47 -2.16 16.43
N LEU A 19 15.94 -2.69 17.54
CA LEU A 19 15.88 -4.13 17.78
C LEU A 19 14.96 -4.86 16.78
N PRO A 20 13.78 -4.34 16.38
CA PRO A 20 13.00 -4.92 15.30
C PRO A 20 13.78 -4.99 13.99
N ILE A 21 14.51 -3.93 13.64
CA ILE A 21 15.34 -3.89 12.42
C ILE A 21 16.45 -4.94 12.50
N ALA A 22 17.12 -5.06 13.65
CA ALA A 22 18.14 -6.08 13.87
C ALA A 22 17.56 -7.49 13.75
N THR A 23 16.34 -7.74 14.25
CA THR A 23 15.67 -9.03 14.07
C THR A 23 15.37 -9.33 12.60
N MET A 24 14.92 -8.34 11.82
CA MET A 24 14.74 -8.51 10.37
C MET A 24 16.07 -8.84 9.67
N ILE A 25 17.16 -8.16 10.03
CA ILE A 25 18.49 -8.43 9.47
C ILE A 25 18.98 -9.84 9.85
N ILE A 26 18.64 -10.35 11.04
CA ILE A 26 19.00 -11.72 11.41
C ILE A 26 18.16 -12.72 10.62
N LEU A 27 16.85 -12.46 10.51
CA LEU A 27 15.91 -13.31 9.77
C LEU A 27 16.18 -13.32 8.25
N SER A 28 16.85 -12.31 7.70
CA SER A 28 17.26 -12.30 6.29
C SER A 28 18.28 -13.37 5.94
N PHE A 29 18.98 -13.92 6.93
CA PHE A 29 19.87 -15.07 6.76
C PHE A 29 19.22 -16.40 7.12
N ASN A 30 17.95 -16.41 7.53
CA ASN A 30 17.25 -17.63 7.92
C ASN A 30 16.83 -18.43 6.69
N ALA A 31 17.23 -19.70 6.58
CA ALA A 31 16.81 -20.58 5.49
C ALA A 31 15.34 -21.01 5.56
N SER A 32 14.69 -20.86 6.72
CA SER A 32 13.26 -21.15 6.92
C SER A 32 12.37 -20.00 6.47
N LYS A 33 11.17 -20.33 5.94
CA LYS A 33 10.11 -19.35 5.65
C LYS A 33 9.35 -18.88 6.89
N SER A 34 9.49 -19.56 8.03
CA SER A 34 8.82 -19.22 9.28
C SER A 34 9.68 -18.34 10.19
N ARG A 35 9.07 -17.33 10.82
CA ARG A 35 9.69 -16.50 11.87
C ARG A 35 9.99 -17.28 13.15
N ALA A 36 9.26 -18.37 13.41
CA ALA A 36 9.31 -19.11 14.67
C ALA A 36 10.40 -20.19 14.70
N ARG A 37 10.96 -20.57 13.55
CA ARG A 37 11.97 -21.65 13.45
C ARG A 37 13.17 -21.20 12.63
N TRP A 38 14.36 -21.34 13.23
CA TRP A 38 15.64 -21.12 12.54
C TRP A 38 16.00 -22.33 11.69
N GLY A 39 16.04 -22.16 10.37
CA GLY A 39 16.34 -23.21 9.39
C GLY A 39 17.82 -23.32 8.99
N GLY A 40 18.69 -22.50 9.56
CA GLY A 40 20.11 -22.39 9.17
C GLY A 40 20.45 -21.10 8.44
N PHE A 41 21.74 -20.87 8.19
CA PHE A 41 22.24 -19.67 7.48
C PHE A 41 22.12 -19.83 5.96
N THR A 42 21.61 -18.81 5.27
CA THR A 42 21.56 -18.78 3.79
C THR A 42 21.75 -17.38 3.22
N LEU A 43 22.24 -17.31 1.98
CA LEU A 43 22.27 -16.10 1.15
C LEU A 43 21.31 -16.19 -0.05
N LYS A 44 20.52 -17.26 -0.13
CA LYS A 44 19.61 -17.54 -1.26
C LYS A 44 18.66 -16.38 -1.55
N TRP A 45 18.13 -15.74 -0.51
CA TRP A 45 17.18 -14.64 -0.63
C TRP A 45 17.79 -13.40 -1.29
N TYR A 46 19.06 -13.11 -1.01
CA TYR A 46 19.79 -12.02 -1.65
C TYR A 46 20.05 -12.30 -3.14
N LEU A 47 20.35 -13.55 -3.50
CA LEU A 47 20.55 -13.97 -4.90
C LEU A 47 19.24 -13.93 -5.70
N ASN A 48 18.14 -14.38 -5.10
CA ASN A 48 16.81 -14.27 -5.68
C ASN A 48 16.45 -12.81 -5.95
N LEU A 49 16.71 -11.94 -4.98
CA LEU A 49 16.42 -10.51 -5.08
C LEU A 49 17.26 -9.80 -6.15
N ALA A 50 18.53 -10.18 -6.29
CA ALA A 50 19.40 -9.66 -7.35
C ALA A 50 19.01 -10.15 -8.76
N SER A 51 18.15 -11.16 -8.86
CA SER A 51 17.64 -11.68 -10.14
C SER A 51 16.25 -11.13 -10.47
N ASP A 52 15.61 -10.42 -9.54
CA ASP A 52 14.27 -9.86 -9.70
C ASP A 52 14.33 -8.52 -10.46
N SER A 53 13.93 -8.56 -11.72
CA SER A 53 13.91 -7.39 -12.59
C SER A 53 12.94 -6.30 -12.10
N ALA A 54 11.85 -6.64 -11.41
CA ALA A 54 10.91 -5.67 -10.87
C ALA A 54 11.53 -4.90 -9.71
N ILE A 55 12.25 -5.57 -8.80
CA ILE A 55 12.95 -4.93 -7.68
C ILE A 55 14.08 -4.02 -8.20
N ILE A 56 14.85 -4.48 -9.20
CA ILE A 56 15.91 -3.67 -9.82
C ILE A 56 15.33 -2.44 -10.51
N ASN A 57 14.22 -2.58 -11.24
CA ASN A 57 13.54 -1.46 -11.88
C ASN A 57 13.01 -0.47 -10.83
N ALA A 58 12.40 -0.96 -9.75
CA ALA A 58 11.92 -0.12 -8.66
C ALA A 58 13.04 0.66 -7.96
N LEU A 59 14.18 0.02 -7.71
CA LEU A 59 15.38 0.66 -7.19
C LEU A 59 15.91 1.74 -8.16
N SER A 60 15.96 1.42 -9.45
CA SER A 60 16.42 2.35 -10.49
C SER A 60 15.52 3.58 -10.58
N ASN A 61 14.19 3.38 -10.62
CA ASN A 61 13.20 4.45 -10.60
C ASN A 61 13.37 5.36 -9.39
N THR A 62 13.59 4.78 -8.20
CA THR A 62 13.80 5.53 -6.95
C THR A 62 15.03 6.42 -7.03
N LEU A 63 16.17 5.86 -7.46
CA LEU A 63 17.43 6.61 -7.55
C LEU A 63 17.36 7.72 -8.62
N ILE A 64 16.73 7.43 -9.77
CA ILE A 64 16.55 8.40 -10.85
C ILE A 64 15.66 9.56 -10.38
N ILE A 65 14.48 9.26 -9.80
CA ILE A 65 13.58 10.29 -9.26
C ILE A 65 14.30 11.08 -8.18
N ALA A 66 14.94 10.43 -7.21
CA ALA A 66 15.63 11.10 -6.12
C ALA A 66 16.73 12.05 -6.63
N LEU A 67 17.53 11.61 -7.59
CA LEU A 67 18.61 12.42 -8.15
C LEU A 67 18.08 13.61 -8.94
N ILE A 68 17.17 13.38 -9.89
CA ILE A 68 16.65 14.45 -10.76
C ILE A 68 15.84 15.45 -9.94
N SER A 69 14.94 14.97 -9.08
CA SER A 69 14.14 15.84 -8.22
C SER A 69 15.02 16.67 -7.29
N THR A 70 16.10 16.10 -6.74
CA THR A 70 17.06 16.84 -5.90
C THR A 70 17.75 17.95 -6.68
N ILE A 71 18.28 17.66 -7.87
CA ILE A 71 19.00 18.65 -8.68
C ILE A 71 18.06 19.81 -9.03
N VAL A 72 16.88 19.49 -9.56
CA VAL A 72 15.90 20.48 -9.99
C VAL A 72 15.36 21.28 -8.79
N ALA A 73 14.98 20.63 -7.70
CA ALA A 73 14.51 21.32 -6.49
C ALA A 73 15.61 22.17 -5.84
N THR A 74 16.88 21.74 -5.90
CA THR A 74 18.01 22.53 -5.38
C THR A 74 18.18 23.81 -6.17
N LEU A 75 18.10 23.74 -7.50
CA LEU A 75 18.17 24.90 -8.38
C LEU A 75 17.00 25.85 -8.12
N ILE A 76 15.77 25.34 -8.18
CA ILE A 76 14.55 26.13 -7.97
C ILE A 76 14.55 26.75 -6.57
N GLY A 77 14.74 25.94 -5.52
CA GLY A 77 14.73 26.41 -4.13
C GLY A 77 15.81 27.45 -3.82
N THR A 78 17.00 27.32 -4.41
CA THR A 78 18.07 28.33 -4.28
C THR A 78 17.69 29.63 -4.98
N ILE A 79 17.18 29.56 -6.21
CA ILE A 79 16.69 30.73 -6.96
C ILE A 79 15.56 31.42 -6.18
N THR A 80 14.62 30.65 -5.64
CA THR A 80 13.53 31.17 -4.80
C THR A 80 14.07 31.89 -3.57
N CYS A 81 15.07 31.34 -2.87
CA CYS A 81 15.68 32.01 -1.72
C CYS A 81 16.34 33.35 -2.09
N VAL A 82 17.05 33.40 -3.22
CA VAL A 82 17.68 34.63 -3.71
C VAL A 82 16.62 35.65 -4.14
N ALA A 83 15.59 35.24 -4.87
CA ALA A 83 14.51 36.12 -5.30
C ALA A 83 13.73 36.71 -4.12
N LEU A 84 13.45 35.90 -3.09
CA LEU A 84 12.76 36.35 -1.88
C LEU A 84 13.52 37.46 -1.12
N MET A 85 14.84 37.55 -1.27
CA MET A 85 15.66 38.60 -0.65
C MET A 85 15.39 39.99 -1.22
N GLY A 86 15.09 40.08 -2.52
CA GLY A 86 14.77 41.35 -3.17
C GLY A 86 13.37 41.88 -2.85
N LEU A 87 12.52 41.07 -2.21
CA LEU A 87 11.14 41.44 -1.92
C LEU A 87 10.97 42.09 -0.54
N GLY A 88 9.98 43.00 -0.45
CA GLY A 88 9.55 43.60 0.82
C GLY A 88 8.98 42.57 1.81
N LYS A 89 8.97 42.93 3.11
CA LYS A 89 8.65 42.02 4.22
C LYS A 89 7.32 41.28 4.05
N LYS A 90 6.24 41.98 3.64
CA LYS A 90 4.91 41.38 3.44
C LYS A 90 4.90 40.35 2.31
N SER A 91 5.39 40.72 1.12
CA SER A 91 5.43 39.83 -0.04
C SER A 91 6.32 38.61 0.18
N ARG A 92 7.45 38.80 0.88
CA ARG A 92 8.33 37.70 1.28
C ARG A 92 7.62 36.69 2.18
N THR A 93 6.93 37.15 3.23
CA THR A 93 6.19 36.27 4.14
C THR A 93 5.08 35.50 3.42
N PHE A 94 4.34 36.17 2.52
CA PHE A 94 3.29 35.53 1.74
C PHE A 94 3.82 34.42 0.82
N LEU A 95 4.85 34.71 0.02
CA LEU A 95 5.44 33.73 -0.90
C LEU A 95 6.15 32.58 -0.17
N MET A 96 6.75 32.83 1.00
CA MET A 96 7.26 31.76 1.85
C MET A 96 6.15 30.85 2.38
N GLY A 97 4.97 31.41 2.67
CA GLY A 97 3.80 30.63 3.03
C GLY A 97 3.44 29.64 1.93
N ILE A 98 3.34 30.11 0.68
CA ILE A 98 3.03 29.29 -0.50
C ILE A 98 4.09 28.19 -0.72
N ALA A 99 5.37 28.56 -0.73
CA ALA A 99 6.47 27.62 -0.96
C ALA A 99 6.55 26.50 0.09
N ASN A 100 6.05 26.75 1.31
CA ASN A 100 6.09 25.78 2.41
C ASN A 100 4.80 24.96 2.56
N ILE A 101 3.77 25.17 1.74
CA ILE A 101 2.50 24.40 1.82
C ILE A 101 2.76 22.88 1.80
N PRO A 102 3.58 22.32 0.89
CA PRO A 102 3.82 20.87 0.84
C PRO A 102 4.46 20.31 2.11
N MET A 103 5.20 21.13 2.86
CA MET A 103 5.91 20.74 4.09
C MET A 103 5.05 20.90 5.34
N ILE A 104 4.04 21.77 5.32
CA ILE A 104 3.17 22.02 6.48
C ILE A 104 2.00 21.02 6.50
N ASN A 105 1.54 20.60 5.33
CA ASN A 105 0.46 19.62 5.21
C ASN A 105 0.95 18.20 5.47
N ALA A 106 0.02 17.31 5.83
CA ALA A 106 0.30 15.88 5.84
C ALA A 106 0.60 15.38 4.41
N ASP A 107 1.55 14.46 4.28
CA ASP A 107 2.00 13.95 2.96
C ASP A 107 0.84 13.35 2.14
N ILE A 108 -0.14 12.71 2.80
CA ILE A 108 -1.36 12.18 2.16
C ILE A 108 -2.14 13.28 1.45
N VAL A 109 -2.29 14.44 2.10
CA VAL A 109 -3.05 15.57 1.54
C VAL A 109 -2.31 16.12 0.32
N THR A 110 -0.98 16.24 0.40
CA THR A 110 -0.13 16.67 -0.72
C THR A 110 -0.20 15.69 -1.89
N GLY A 111 -0.08 14.38 -1.64
CA GLY A 111 -0.14 13.33 -2.65
C GLY A 111 -1.48 13.31 -3.40
N ILE A 112 -2.60 13.28 -2.67
CA ILE A 112 -3.95 13.28 -3.27
C ILE A 112 -4.19 14.59 -4.03
N SER A 113 -3.79 15.74 -3.49
CA SER A 113 -4.00 17.04 -4.16
C SER A 113 -3.23 17.13 -5.48
N LEU A 114 -1.98 16.64 -5.51
CA LEU A 114 -1.18 16.60 -6.74
C LEU A 114 -1.73 15.62 -7.76
N MET A 115 -2.20 14.45 -7.32
CA MET A 115 -2.88 13.49 -8.20
C MET A 115 -4.11 14.13 -8.89
N LEU A 116 -4.97 14.79 -8.10
CA LEU A 116 -6.16 15.48 -8.63
C LEU A 116 -5.78 16.62 -9.58
N LEU A 117 -4.73 17.38 -9.26
CA LEU A 117 -4.21 18.44 -10.12
C LEU A 117 -3.69 17.89 -11.46
N PHE A 118 -2.88 16.84 -11.43
CA PHE A 118 -2.37 16.21 -12.65
C PHE A 118 -3.49 15.70 -13.53
N ARG A 119 -4.55 15.15 -12.94
CA ARG A 119 -5.75 14.74 -13.69
C ARG A 119 -6.48 15.93 -14.30
N ALA A 120 -6.68 17.01 -13.54
CA ALA A 120 -7.31 18.23 -14.05
C ALA A 120 -6.53 18.87 -15.23
N LEU A 121 -5.22 18.65 -15.27
CA LEU A 121 -4.33 19.07 -16.35
C LEU A 121 -4.13 18.00 -17.44
N HIS A 122 -4.85 16.88 -17.36
CA HIS A 122 -4.76 15.74 -18.28
C HIS A 122 -3.35 15.14 -18.41
N PHE A 123 -2.56 15.15 -17.34
CA PHE A 123 -1.29 14.42 -17.27
C PHE A 123 -1.55 12.94 -16.97
N GLY A 124 -0.92 12.05 -17.76
CA GLY A 124 -0.93 10.61 -17.49
C GLY A 124 -0.08 10.28 -16.26
N ALA A 125 -0.62 9.48 -15.35
CA ALA A 125 0.11 9.01 -14.18
C ALA A 125 1.30 8.14 -14.60
N GLY A 126 2.48 8.38 -13.99
CA GLY A 126 3.70 7.66 -14.32
C GLY A 126 4.95 8.39 -13.80
N PHE A 127 6.07 8.19 -14.47
CA PHE A 127 7.35 8.77 -14.07
C PHE A 127 7.30 10.31 -13.93
N LEU A 128 6.66 11.00 -14.88
CA LEU A 128 6.64 12.47 -14.91
C LEU A 128 5.84 13.06 -13.74
N THR A 129 4.68 12.49 -13.43
CA THR A 129 3.84 12.96 -12.32
C THR A 129 4.53 12.75 -10.98
N VAL A 130 5.19 11.60 -10.80
CA VAL A 130 6.02 11.34 -9.60
C VAL A 130 7.19 12.33 -9.54
N LEU A 131 7.90 12.55 -10.64
CA LEU A 131 9.03 13.48 -10.66
C LEU A 131 8.62 14.91 -10.30
N ILE A 132 7.53 15.42 -10.90
CA ILE A 132 7.01 16.76 -10.59
C ILE A 132 6.61 16.85 -9.12
N ALA A 133 5.92 15.82 -8.60
CA ALA A 133 5.50 15.78 -7.20
C ALA A 133 6.70 15.82 -6.24
N HIS A 134 7.75 15.04 -6.51
CA HIS A 134 8.98 15.05 -5.71
C HIS A 134 9.72 16.38 -5.82
N ILE A 135 9.73 17.05 -6.98
CA ILE A 135 10.31 18.40 -7.11
C ILE A 135 9.55 19.38 -6.22
N THR A 136 8.22 19.42 -6.30
CA THR A 136 7.37 20.30 -5.49
C THR A 136 7.56 20.07 -3.99
N PHE A 137 7.62 18.81 -3.58
CA PHE A 137 7.86 18.41 -2.19
C PHE A 137 9.27 18.78 -1.70
N ASN A 138 10.29 18.67 -2.55
CA ASN A 138 11.69 18.89 -2.16
C ASN A 138 12.11 20.37 -2.07
N ILE A 139 11.45 21.27 -2.80
CA ILE A 139 11.76 22.72 -2.78
C ILE A 139 11.79 23.30 -1.34
N PRO A 140 10.78 23.11 -0.47
CA PRO A 140 10.80 23.67 0.88
C PRO A 140 11.98 23.15 1.73
N TYR A 141 12.37 21.88 1.58
CA TYR A 141 13.53 21.32 2.30
C TYR A 141 14.86 21.96 1.88
N VAL A 142 15.02 22.29 0.60
CA VAL A 142 16.16 23.08 0.12
C VAL A 142 16.12 24.47 0.74
N MET A 143 14.95 25.12 0.74
CA MET A 143 14.77 26.46 1.29
C MET A 143 15.09 26.53 2.79
N LEU A 144 14.75 25.49 3.57
CA LEU A 144 15.11 25.38 4.99
C LEU A 144 16.62 25.42 5.24
N SER A 145 17.42 24.95 4.29
CA SER A 145 18.88 25.00 4.39
C SER A 145 19.46 26.32 3.86
N VAL A 146 18.98 26.79 2.70
CA VAL A 146 19.55 27.94 1.98
C VAL A 146 19.12 29.28 2.58
N MET A 147 17.84 29.43 2.96
CA MET A 147 17.30 30.71 3.41
C MET A 147 17.98 31.25 4.69
N PRO A 148 18.25 30.44 5.74
CA PRO A 148 18.97 30.91 6.92
C PRO A 148 20.38 31.40 6.57
N ARG A 149 21.10 30.69 5.70
CA ARG A 149 22.44 31.09 5.27
C ARG A 149 22.40 32.40 4.50
N MET A 150 21.44 32.55 3.61
CA MET A 150 21.28 33.74 2.81
C MET A 150 21.03 34.99 3.67
N LYS A 151 20.30 34.87 4.80
CA LYS A 151 20.09 35.97 5.76
C LYS A 151 21.35 36.39 6.55
N THR A 152 22.41 35.58 6.51
CA THR A 152 23.66 35.81 7.25
C THR A 152 24.82 36.29 6.38
N ILE A 153 24.63 36.39 5.07
CA ILE A 153 25.69 36.85 4.14
C ILE A 153 25.90 38.36 4.31
N ASN A 154 27.17 38.79 4.28
CA ASN A 154 27.54 40.20 4.33
C ASN A 154 27.20 40.87 2.97
N PRO A 155 26.23 41.80 2.92
CA PRO A 155 25.79 42.45 1.68
C PRO A 155 26.91 43.29 1.03
N TYR A 156 27.83 43.85 1.82
CA TYR A 156 28.90 44.73 1.33
C TYR A 156 29.88 44.03 0.38
N THR A 157 30.00 42.69 0.47
CA THR A 157 30.88 41.92 -0.44
C THR A 157 30.36 41.90 -1.87
N TYR A 158 29.04 41.91 -2.05
CA TYR A 158 28.40 41.95 -3.35
C TYR A 158 28.45 43.37 -3.94
N GLU A 159 28.14 44.38 -3.11
CA GLU A 159 28.21 45.79 -3.49
C GLU A 159 29.63 46.21 -3.90
N ALA A 160 30.66 45.83 -3.12
CA ALA A 160 32.05 46.11 -3.46
C ALA A 160 32.49 45.47 -4.80
N ALA A 161 31.93 44.32 -5.17
CA ALA A 161 32.21 43.71 -6.46
C ALA A 161 31.59 44.53 -7.62
N LEU A 162 30.37 45.04 -7.44
CA LEU A 162 29.72 45.92 -8.40
C LEU A 162 30.47 47.25 -8.56
N ASP A 163 30.94 47.84 -7.45
CA ASP A 163 31.73 49.09 -7.45
C ASP A 163 33.07 48.95 -8.20
N LEU A 164 33.67 47.76 -8.18
CA LEU A 164 34.87 47.42 -8.96
C LEU A 164 34.57 47.15 -10.45
N GLY A 165 33.33 47.37 -10.90
CA GLY A 165 32.91 47.19 -12.29
C GLY A 165 32.51 45.77 -12.68
N ALA A 166 32.29 44.87 -11.72
CA ALA A 166 31.82 43.52 -12.03
C ALA A 166 30.34 43.51 -12.44
N GLU A 167 30.01 42.74 -13.48
CA GLU A 167 28.61 42.50 -13.85
C GLU A 167 27.85 41.76 -12.72
N PRO A 168 26.54 42.00 -12.53
CA PRO A 168 25.75 41.41 -11.43
C PRO A 168 25.83 39.88 -11.33
N LEU A 169 25.82 39.18 -12.47
CA LEU A 169 25.91 37.72 -12.50
C LEU A 169 27.31 37.24 -12.12
N PHE A 170 28.36 37.96 -12.53
CA PHE A 170 29.74 37.67 -12.16
C PHE A 170 29.95 37.92 -10.66
N ALA A 171 29.49 39.07 -10.15
CA ALA A 171 29.53 39.43 -8.74
C ALA A 171 28.83 38.34 -7.89
N PHE A 172 27.60 37.95 -8.25
CA PHE A 172 26.87 36.87 -7.57
C PHE A 172 27.64 35.53 -7.58
N ARG A 173 28.11 35.10 -8.76
CA ARG A 173 28.80 33.81 -8.92
C ARG A 173 30.12 33.76 -8.15
N LYS A 174 30.78 34.91 -7.98
CA LYS A 174 32.11 35.01 -7.34
C LYS A 174 32.05 35.26 -5.84
N THR A 175 31.00 35.94 -5.35
CA THR A 175 30.87 36.36 -3.94
C THR A 175 29.80 35.54 -3.21
N ILE A 176 28.54 35.69 -3.60
CA ILE A 176 27.38 35.10 -2.92
C ILE A 176 27.33 33.57 -3.08
N LEU A 177 27.50 33.05 -4.30
CA LEU A 177 27.33 31.62 -4.58
C LEU A 177 28.31 30.73 -3.78
N PRO A 178 29.62 31.06 -3.66
CA PRO A 178 30.54 30.31 -2.80
C PRO A 178 30.13 30.28 -1.32
N ASP A 179 29.56 31.37 -0.81
CA ASP A 179 29.11 31.48 0.59
C ASP A 179 27.81 30.72 0.86
N LEU A 180 26.97 30.59 -0.17
CA LEU A 180 25.77 29.75 -0.17
C LEU A 180 26.06 28.27 -0.39
N MET A 181 27.16 27.92 -1.06
CA MET A 181 27.45 26.54 -1.48
C MET A 181 27.33 25.50 -0.36
N PRO A 182 27.82 25.73 0.88
CA PRO A 182 27.64 24.77 1.97
C PRO A 182 26.16 24.51 2.32
N ALA A 183 25.34 25.56 2.25
CA ALA A 183 23.90 25.47 2.52
C ALA A 183 23.13 24.84 1.36
N ILE A 184 23.50 25.15 0.11
CA ILE A 184 22.95 24.52 -1.09
C ILE A 184 23.22 23.00 -1.06
N LEU A 185 24.46 22.59 -0.77
CA LEU A 185 24.81 21.18 -0.65
C LEU A 185 24.06 20.50 0.49
N SER A 186 23.91 21.16 1.65
CA SER A 186 23.10 20.63 2.75
C SER A 186 21.63 20.46 2.37
N GLY A 187 21.05 21.43 1.64
CA GLY A 187 19.68 21.39 1.15
C GLY A 187 19.48 20.27 0.13
N ALA A 188 20.41 20.10 -0.81
CA ALA A 188 20.40 19.02 -1.78
C ALA A 188 20.43 17.64 -1.11
N MET A 189 21.27 17.45 -0.10
CA MET A 189 21.29 16.17 0.63
C MET A 189 20.00 15.91 1.39
N MET A 190 19.39 16.96 1.95
CA MET A 190 18.10 16.84 2.64
C MET A 190 17.00 16.44 1.66
N ALA A 191 16.88 17.14 0.51
CA ALA A 191 15.95 16.80 -0.56
C ALA A 191 16.15 15.37 -1.07
N PHE A 192 17.39 14.94 -1.29
CA PHE A 192 17.68 13.57 -1.74
C PHE A 192 17.22 12.52 -0.72
N THR A 193 17.49 12.76 0.56
CA THR A 193 17.09 11.86 1.64
C THR A 193 15.58 11.75 1.75
N MET A 194 14.87 12.88 1.68
CA MET A 194 13.40 12.91 1.71
C MET A 194 12.78 12.25 0.47
N SER A 195 13.41 12.38 -0.70
CA SER A 195 12.90 11.82 -1.97
C SER A 195 13.02 10.30 -2.05
N ILE A 196 14.08 9.71 -1.48
CA ILE A 196 14.27 8.25 -1.45
C ILE A 196 13.28 7.56 -0.52
N ASP A 197 12.98 8.21 0.60
CA ASP A 197 12.14 7.63 1.67
C ASP A 197 10.64 7.90 1.45
N ASP A 198 10.27 8.71 0.47
CA ASP A 198 8.87 9.00 0.21
C ASP A 198 8.14 7.80 -0.38
N PHE A 199 7.15 7.33 0.38
CA PHE A 199 6.16 6.36 -0.06
C PHE A 199 4.85 7.04 -0.48
N ILE A 200 4.37 8.01 0.31
CA ILE A 200 2.99 8.47 0.25
C ILE A 200 2.75 9.30 -1.01
N ILE A 201 3.60 10.28 -1.30
CA ILE A 201 3.42 11.15 -2.47
C ILE A 201 3.60 10.31 -3.73
N THR A 202 4.59 9.43 -3.76
CA THR A 202 4.79 8.46 -4.84
C THR A 202 3.55 7.59 -5.05
N TYR A 203 2.98 7.00 -4.00
CA TYR A 203 1.87 6.06 -4.09
C TYR A 203 0.66 6.65 -4.82
N PHE A 204 0.33 7.91 -4.54
CA PHE A 204 -0.80 8.60 -5.18
C PHE A 204 -0.46 9.20 -6.55
N THR A 205 0.82 9.47 -6.84
CA THR A 205 1.22 10.10 -8.10
C THR A 205 1.80 9.13 -9.12
N LYS A 206 2.05 7.87 -8.74
CA LYS A 206 2.54 6.81 -9.63
C LYS A 206 1.45 6.30 -10.57
N GLY A 207 1.87 5.97 -11.79
CA GLY A 207 1.06 5.21 -12.74
C GLY A 207 1.02 3.72 -12.41
N SER A 208 0.12 3.00 -13.06
CA SER A 208 0.09 1.54 -12.99
C SER A 208 1.37 0.93 -13.58
N GLY A 209 1.92 -0.08 -12.91
CA GLY A 209 3.20 -0.70 -13.29
C GLY A 209 4.45 0.15 -13.10
N PHE A 210 4.33 1.37 -12.56
CA PHE A 210 5.47 2.20 -12.18
C PHE A 210 5.69 2.12 -10.67
N ASP A 211 6.68 1.36 -10.22
CA ASP A 211 7.02 1.28 -8.80
C ASP A 211 8.32 2.00 -8.46
N THR A 212 8.35 2.60 -7.27
CA THR A 212 9.58 2.90 -6.56
C THR A 212 9.85 1.79 -5.55
N LEU A 213 11.03 1.79 -4.96
CA LEU A 213 11.44 0.82 -3.98
C LEU A 213 10.52 0.86 -2.75
N ALA A 214 10.12 2.06 -2.31
CA ALA A 214 9.20 2.24 -1.20
C ALA A 214 7.81 1.63 -1.50
N THR A 215 7.23 1.90 -2.68
CA THR A 215 5.92 1.32 -3.05
C THR A 215 6.01 -0.20 -3.25
N LYS A 216 7.11 -0.68 -3.84
CA LYS A 216 7.35 -2.11 -4.03
C LYS A 216 7.47 -2.86 -2.70
N ILE A 217 8.27 -2.36 -1.76
CA ILE A 217 8.38 -2.97 -0.42
C ILE A 217 7.03 -3.01 0.27
N TYR A 218 6.29 -1.90 0.23
CA TYR A 218 4.99 -1.82 0.89
C TYR A 218 4.04 -2.91 0.40
N ASN A 219 3.98 -3.12 -0.92
CA ASN A 219 3.20 -4.18 -1.54
C ASN A 219 3.73 -5.57 -1.11
N GLU A 220 5.04 -5.80 -1.12
CA GLU A 220 5.62 -7.10 -0.75
C GLU A 220 5.48 -7.42 0.75
N VAL A 221 5.62 -6.45 1.66
CA VAL A 221 5.47 -6.63 3.12
C VAL A 221 4.08 -7.14 3.50
N LYS A 222 3.07 -6.82 2.69
CA LYS A 222 1.69 -7.23 2.93
C LYS A 222 1.32 -8.55 2.29
N ARG A 223 2.12 -9.06 1.35
CA ARG A 223 2.02 -10.41 0.77
C ARG A 223 2.53 -11.51 1.73
N GLY A 224 2.39 -11.29 3.04
CA GLY A 224 2.76 -12.25 4.06
C GLY A 224 4.28 -12.39 4.26
N ILE A 225 4.68 -13.50 4.89
CA ILE A 225 6.05 -13.72 5.33
C ILE A 225 6.88 -14.31 4.18
N GLN A 226 7.45 -13.43 3.33
CA GLN A 226 8.47 -13.81 2.36
C GLN A 226 9.87 -13.46 2.92
N PRO A 227 10.77 -14.44 3.13
CA PRO A 227 12.13 -14.18 3.62
C PRO A 227 12.94 -13.18 2.76
N GLU A 228 12.58 -13.03 1.49
CA GLU A 228 13.09 -12.04 0.55
C GLU A 228 12.93 -10.59 1.06
N ILE A 229 11.84 -10.30 1.79
CA ILE A 229 11.56 -8.98 2.35
C ILE A 229 12.56 -8.61 3.44
N TYR A 230 13.01 -9.60 4.22
CA TYR A 230 14.03 -9.39 5.25
C TYR A 230 15.36 -9.01 4.60
N ALA A 231 15.73 -9.69 3.51
CA ALA A 231 16.92 -9.37 2.73
C ALA A 231 16.84 -7.97 2.12
N LEU A 232 15.69 -7.61 1.55
CA LEU A 232 15.43 -6.27 1.01
C LEU A 232 15.54 -5.17 2.08
N SER A 233 14.87 -5.37 3.22
CA SER A 233 14.88 -4.44 4.35
C SER A 233 16.30 -4.24 4.90
N ALA A 234 17.09 -5.31 4.96
CA ALA A 234 18.50 -5.25 5.38
C ALA A 234 19.36 -4.43 4.41
N ILE A 235 19.19 -4.62 3.09
CA ILE A 235 19.92 -3.84 2.07
C ILE A 235 19.58 -2.35 2.20
N ILE A 236 18.30 -2.01 2.33
CA ILE A 236 17.85 -0.62 2.38
C ILE A 236 18.34 0.07 3.64
N PHE A 237 18.20 -0.60 4.79
CA PHE A 237 18.73 -0.07 6.04
C PHE A 237 20.23 0.22 5.91
N LEU A 238 21.00 -0.69 5.29
CA LEU A 238 22.42 -0.48 5.02
C LEU A 238 22.66 0.72 4.09
N VAL A 239 21.91 0.85 2.99
CA VAL A 239 22.03 1.96 2.03
C VAL A 239 21.69 3.30 2.69
N VAL A 240 20.57 3.40 3.41
CA VAL A 240 20.16 4.60 4.15
C VAL A 240 21.20 4.95 5.21
N LEU A 241 21.70 3.98 5.97
CA LEU A 241 22.75 4.18 6.96
C LEU A 241 24.05 4.70 6.32
N LEU A 242 24.47 4.13 5.18
CA LEU A 242 25.63 4.58 4.42
C LEU A 242 25.45 6.01 3.89
N LEU A 243 24.27 6.34 3.38
CA LEU A 243 23.92 7.69 2.91
C LEU A 243 23.92 8.71 4.06
N LEU A 244 23.33 8.37 5.21
CA LEU A 244 23.35 9.20 6.41
C LEU A 244 24.77 9.39 6.97
N PHE A 245 25.58 8.34 6.92
CA PHE A 245 26.97 8.41 7.37
C PHE A 245 27.82 9.27 6.43
N ALA A 246 27.66 9.10 5.11
CA ALA A 246 28.30 9.92 4.10
C ALA A 246 27.89 11.40 4.23
N SER A 247 26.59 11.67 4.43
CA SER A 247 26.06 13.01 4.62
C SER A 247 26.57 13.68 5.89
N GLY A 248 26.62 12.93 7.00
CA GLY A 248 27.20 13.39 8.26
C GLY A 248 28.66 13.78 8.14
N ARG A 249 29.49 12.98 7.45
CA ARG A 249 30.91 13.30 7.21
C ARG A 249 31.12 14.51 6.30
N LEU A 250 30.31 14.66 5.27
CA LEU A 250 30.35 15.81 4.38
C LEU A 250 29.95 17.10 5.12
N ARG A 251 28.90 17.06 5.94
CA ARG A 251 28.50 18.17 6.82
C ARG A 251 29.62 18.55 7.80
N ALA A 252 30.16 17.59 8.54
CA ALA A 252 31.22 17.84 9.52
C ALA A 252 32.47 18.49 8.89
N LYS A 253 32.89 18.03 7.70
CA LYS A 253 33.99 18.65 6.95
C LYS A 253 33.69 20.08 6.53
N ASN A 254 32.47 20.38 6.08
CA ASN A 254 32.09 21.72 5.65
C ASN A 254 31.96 22.70 6.82
N THR A 255 31.44 22.25 7.97
CA THR A 255 31.37 23.08 9.20
C THR A 255 32.75 23.37 9.78
N LEU A 256 33.64 22.37 9.81
CA LEU A 256 35.03 22.55 10.25
C LEU A 256 35.84 23.44 9.29
N ALA A 257 35.61 23.33 7.97
CA ALA A 257 36.25 24.18 6.97
C ALA A 257 35.74 25.62 6.98
N ALA A 258 34.47 25.84 7.38
CA ALA A 258 33.90 27.18 7.58
C ALA A 258 34.39 27.83 8.89
N SER A 259 34.60 27.04 9.94
CA SER A 259 35.09 27.51 11.25
C SER A 259 36.60 27.84 11.26
N LYS A 260 37.42 27.27 10.37
CA LYS A 260 38.88 27.46 10.35
C LYS A 260 39.41 28.51 9.37
N LYS A 261 38.57 29.22 8.62
CA LYS A 261 39.04 30.28 7.74
C LYS A 261 39.16 31.61 8.47
N GLU A 262 40.34 31.85 9.06
CA GLU A 262 40.92 33.18 8.95
C GLU A 262 41.14 33.47 7.46
N VAL A 263 40.74 34.67 7.02
CA VAL A 263 40.84 35.09 5.63
C VAL A 263 42.32 35.33 5.28
N SER A 264 43.01 34.27 4.89
CA SER A 264 44.31 34.37 4.21
C SER A 264 44.08 34.35 2.69
N TYR A 265 44.48 35.43 2.03
CA TYR A 265 44.53 35.57 0.55
C TYR A 265 45.66 34.73 -0.07
N ALA A 266 45.85 33.49 0.38
CA ALA A 266 46.73 32.55 -0.29
C ALA A 266 45.96 31.86 -1.43
N SER A 267 46.45 32.07 -2.65
CA SER A 267 46.11 31.34 -3.88
C SER A 267 45.69 29.88 -3.62
N LYS A 268 44.39 29.61 -3.74
CA LYS A 268 43.85 28.24 -3.66
C LYS A 268 44.43 27.41 -4.81
N LYS A 269 45.37 26.52 -4.49
CA LYS A 269 45.71 25.40 -5.38
C LYS A 269 44.46 24.58 -5.65
N ARG A 270 44.19 24.34 -6.94
CA ARG A 270 43.09 23.52 -7.47
C ARG A 270 43.05 22.15 -6.76
N PRO A 271 41.86 21.55 -6.54
CA PRO A 271 41.77 20.19 -6.03
C PRO A 271 42.59 19.26 -6.93
N GLY A 272 43.43 18.40 -6.33
CA GLY A 272 44.28 17.49 -7.09
C GLY A 272 43.44 16.61 -8.00
N LYS A 273 43.90 16.39 -9.24
CA LYS A 273 43.17 15.69 -10.32
C LYS A 273 42.49 14.38 -9.87
N ARG A 274 43.05 13.68 -8.88
CA ARG A 274 42.50 12.44 -8.29
C ARG A 274 41.22 12.63 -7.45
N GLN A 275 41.09 13.72 -6.68
CA GLN A 275 39.89 13.98 -5.85
C GLN A 275 38.73 14.55 -6.67
N ALA A 276 39.03 15.39 -7.66
CA ALA A 276 38.03 15.85 -8.62
C ALA A 276 37.56 14.69 -9.52
N ALA A 277 38.47 13.80 -9.93
CA ALA A 277 38.12 12.59 -10.66
C ALA A 277 37.28 11.62 -9.82
N LEU A 278 37.56 11.41 -8.53
CA LEU A 278 36.75 10.50 -7.69
C LEU A 278 35.32 10.98 -7.47
N ILE A 279 35.11 12.28 -7.21
CA ILE A 279 33.77 12.86 -7.02
C ILE A 279 32.99 12.89 -8.35
N ALA A 280 33.68 13.22 -9.46
CA ALA A 280 33.10 13.15 -10.79
C ALA A 280 32.79 11.71 -11.20
N CYS A 281 33.65 10.72 -10.93
CA CYS A 281 33.43 9.31 -11.23
C CYS A 281 32.28 8.72 -10.41
N SER A 282 32.11 9.07 -9.13
CA SER A 282 30.94 8.61 -8.36
C SER A 282 29.63 9.19 -8.87
N GLY A 283 29.61 10.47 -9.29
CA GLY A 283 28.42 11.07 -9.91
C GLY A 283 28.15 10.52 -11.32
N LEU A 284 29.20 10.30 -12.12
CA LEU A 284 29.11 9.77 -13.47
C LEU A 284 28.70 8.30 -13.48
N VAL A 285 29.13 7.49 -12.50
CA VAL A 285 28.72 6.08 -12.36
C VAL A 285 27.24 5.99 -11.95
N ILE A 286 26.75 6.87 -11.07
CA ILE A 286 25.33 6.92 -10.70
C ILE A 286 24.46 7.39 -11.88
N VAL A 287 24.94 8.37 -12.66
CA VAL A 287 24.27 8.85 -13.88
C VAL A 287 24.36 7.82 -15.01
N LEU A 288 25.48 7.13 -15.18
CA LEU A 288 25.65 6.07 -16.18
C LEU A 288 24.87 4.80 -15.81
N LEU A 289 24.74 4.45 -14.52
CA LEU A 289 23.82 3.39 -14.06
C LEU A 289 22.36 3.79 -14.28
N ALA A 290 21.99 5.05 -14.04
CA ALA A 290 20.67 5.58 -14.39
C ALA A 290 20.39 5.58 -15.91
N MET A 291 21.41 5.78 -16.75
CA MET A 291 21.29 5.76 -18.21
C MET A 291 21.34 4.34 -18.81
N LEU A 292 22.09 3.40 -18.21
CA LEU A 292 22.20 2.01 -18.66
C LEU A 292 20.91 1.19 -18.41
N PHE A 293 20.05 1.63 -17.49
CA PHE A 293 18.71 1.06 -17.26
C PHE A 293 17.57 1.94 -17.79
N GLY A 294 17.89 2.93 -18.64
CA GLY A 294 16.93 3.83 -19.31
C GLY A 294 16.09 3.17 -20.40
N GLY A 295 15.67 1.91 -20.22
CA GLY A 295 14.66 1.25 -21.05
C GLY A 295 13.24 1.64 -20.63
N VAL A 296 12.96 2.93 -20.40
CA VAL A 296 11.63 3.41 -19.95
C VAL A 296 10.95 4.14 -21.10
N PHE A 297 10.76 3.46 -22.23
CA PHE A 297 9.75 3.75 -23.25
C PHE A 297 9.50 2.47 -24.06
N ARG A 298 9.05 1.41 -23.40
CA ARG A 298 8.37 0.32 -24.07
C ARG A 298 6.87 0.50 -23.87
N ASN A 299 6.27 1.23 -24.81
CA ASN A 299 4.83 1.18 -24.99
C ASN A 299 4.53 -0.13 -25.72
N GLU A 300 4.43 -1.23 -25.00
CA GLU A 300 3.99 -2.50 -25.58
C GLU A 300 2.47 -2.54 -25.50
N ASP A 301 1.80 -2.26 -26.62
CA ASP A 301 0.33 -2.35 -26.77
C ASP A 301 -0.24 -3.75 -26.44
N ASN A 302 0.62 -4.76 -26.25
CA ASN A 302 0.24 -6.13 -25.90
C ASN A 302 0.37 -6.41 -24.39
N GLN A 303 -0.30 -5.60 -23.58
CA GLN A 303 -0.32 -5.75 -22.13
C GLN A 303 -1.74 -5.68 -21.56
N VAL A 304 -1.90 -6.06 -20.30
CA VAL A 304 -3.12 -5.91 -19.50
C VAL A 304 -2.74 -5.42 -18.11
N TYR A 305 -3.41 -4.36 -17.65
CA TYR A 305 -3.23 -3.81 -16.32
C TYR A 305 -4.30 -4.37 -15.38
N VAL A 306 -3.87 -5.14 -14.38
CA VAL A 306 -4.74 -5.81 -13.41
C VAL A 306 -4.53 -5.19 -12.04
N TYR A 307 -5.62 -4.87 -11.33
CA TYR A 307 -5.59 -4.35 -9.98
C TYR A 307 -6.49 -5.19 -9.06
N SER A 308 -5.91 -5.86 -8.07
CA SER A 308 -6.60 -6.86 -7.26
C SER A 308 -6.16 -6.82 -5.80
N TRP A 309 -6.74 -7.66 -4.95
CA TRP A 309 -6.29 -7.87 -3.57
C TRP A 309 -4.88 -8.46 -3.49
N GLY A 310 -4.17 -8.15 -2.41
CA GLY A 310 -2.93 -8.84 -2.06
C GLY A 310 -3.16 -10.30 -1.64
N GLU A 311 -2.19 -11.18 -1.94
CA GLU A 311 -2.27 -12.64 -1.70
C GLU A 311 -3.46 -13.35 -2.37
N TYR A 312 -4.08 -12.74 -3.38
CA TYR A 312 -5.31 -13.23 -4.00
C TYR A 312 -5.10 -13.96 -5.33
N ILE A 313 -3.83 -14.19 -5.71
CA ILE A 313 -3.47 -14.91 -6.91
C ILE A 313 -2.18 -15.73 -6.71
N ASP A 314 -2.11 -16.90 -7.33
CA ASP A 314 -0.86 -17.63 -7.49
C ASP A 314 0.01 -16.94 -8.55
N PRO A 315 1.18 -16.39 -8.19
CA PRO A 315 2.06 -15.70 -9.14
C PRO A 315 2.45 -16.53 -10.36
N ALA A 316 2.45 -17.87 -10.26
CA ALA A 316 2.73 -18.74 -11.40
C ALA A 316 1.66 -18.67 -12.50
N THR A 317 0.41 -18.36 -12.14
CA THR A 317 -0.69 -18.17 -13.11
C THR A 317 -0.45 -16.97 -14.02
N ILE A 318 0.15 -15.89 -13.48
CA ILE A 318 0.56 -14.72 -14.27
C ILE A 318 1.57 -15.15 -15.33
N ALA A 319 2.65 -15.84 -14.93
CA ALA A 319 3.68 -16.30 -15.86
C ALA A 319 3.13 -17.26 -16.92
N GLN A 320 2.17 -18.11 -16.54
CA GLN A 320 1.49 -19.01 -17.47
C GLN A 320 0.63 -18.25 -18.47
N PHE A 321 -0.16 -17.27 -18.02
CA PHE A 321 -0.94 -16.40 -18.90
C PHE A 321 -0.05 -15.68 -19.92
N GLU A 322 1.05 -15.08 -19.46
CA GLU A 322 1.99 -14.40 -20.35
C GLU A 322 2.59 -15.36 -21.39
N LYS A 323 2.91 -16.59 -20.98
CA LYS A 323 3.48 -17.61 -21.87
C LYS A 323 2.46 -18.11 -22.90
N GLU A 324 1.21 -18.32 -22.50
CA GLU A 324 0.16 -18.86 -23.37
C GLU A 324 -0.37 -17.81 -24.37
N THR A 325 -0.44 -16.55 -23.95
CA THR A 325 -1.08 -15.49 -24.73
C THR A 325 -0.09 -14.52 -25.38
N GLY A 326 1.14 -14.47 -24.88
CA GLY A 326 2.13 -13.44 -25.22
C GLY A 326 1.82 -12.05 -24.65
N ILE A 327 0.70 -11.89 -23.91
CA ILE A 327 0.27 -10.61 -23.32
C ILE A 327 1.03 -10.41 -22.01
N LYS A 328 1.62 -9.23 -21.83
CA LYS A 328 2.28 -8.86 -20.58
C LYS A 328 1.28 -8.43 -19.52
N VAL A 329 1.47 -8.90 -18.29
CA VAL A 329 0.57 -8.59 -17.18
C VAL A 329 1.27 -7.62 -16.25
N VAL A 330 0.67 -6.45 -16.10
CA VAL A 330 1.05 -5.50 -15.07
C VAL A 330 0.07 -5.65 -13.92
N TYR A 331 0.50 -6.35 -12.87
CA TYR A 331 -0.33 -6.66 -11.71
C TYR A 331 0.02 -5.75 -10.52
N ASP A 332 -0.93 -4.92 -10.12
CA ASP A 332 -0.85 -4.09 -8.91
C ASP A 332 -1.85 -4.59 -7.86
N GLU A 333 -1.63 -4.19 -6.60
CA GLU A 333 -2.44 -4.65 -5.46
C GLU A 333 -3.04 -3.51 -4.64
N PHE A 334 -4.24 -3.75 -4.10
CA PHE A 334 -4.91 -2.90 -3.12
C PHE A 334 -5.31 -3.66 -1.86
N GLU A 335 -5.56 -2.91 -0.79
CA GLU A 335 -5.85 -3.45 0.55
C GLU A 335 -7.26 -3.19 1.03
N SER A 336 -7.94 -2.25 0.37
CA SER A 336 -9.32 -1.96 0.64
C SER A 336 -9.97 -1.50 -0.65
N ASN A 337 -11.25 -1.82 -0.75
CA ASN A 337 -12.10 -1.32 -1.81
C ASN A 337 -12.06 0.22 -1.86
N GLU A 338 -11.93 0.93 -0.73
CA GLU A 338 -11.87 2.38 -0.66
C GLU A 338 -10.61 2.97 -1.31
N ILE A 339 -9.45 2.36 -1.06
CA ILE A 339 -8.17 2.78 -1.69
C ILE A 339 -8.25 2.56 -3.20
N MET A 340 -8.73 1.39 -3.61
CA MET A 340 -8.92 1.05 -5.01
C MET A 340 -9.88 2.01 -5.69
N TYR A 341 -11.06 2.19 -5.11
CA TYR A 341 -12.09 3.11 -5.61
C TYR A 341 -11.55 4.54 -5.73
N SER A 342 -10.82 5.04 -4.73
CA SER A 342 -10.27 6.39 -4.78
C SER A 342 -9.31 6.58 -5.96
N LYS A 343 -8.53 5.55 -6.29
CA LYS A 343 -7.62 5.55 -7.44
C LYS A 343 -8.39 5.48 -8.77
N ILE A 344 -9.36 4.58 -8.88
CA ILE A 344 -10.15 4.38 -10.12
C ILE A 344 -11.10 5.55 -10.39
N ALA A 345 -11.67 6.17 -9.37
CA ALA A 345 -12.49 7.36 -9.50
C ALA A 345 -11.65 8.58 -9.95
N ALA A 346 -10.37 8.63 -9.58
CA ALA A 346 -9.44 9.67 -10.04
C ALA A 346 -8.92 9.41 -11.47
N ASP A 347 -8.55 8.18 -11.81
CA ASP A 347 -8.12 7.77 -13.15
C ASP A 347 -8.67 6.39 -13.52
N ASN A 348 -9.82 6.39 -14.20
CA ASN A 348 -10.48 5.15 -14.63
C ASN A 348 -9.71 4.42 -15.76
N SER A 349 -8.76 5.09 -16.41
CA SER A 349 -7.93 4.53 -17.48
C SER A 349 -6.64 3.85 -16.98
N SER A 350 -6.38 3.93 -15.67
CA SER A 350 -5.13 3.44 -15.06
C SER A 350 -5.02 1.92 -15.04
N TYR A 351 -6.15 1.21 -15.00
CA TYR A 351 -6.21 -0.25 -15.01
C TYR A 351 -7.27 -0.74 -15.98
N ASP A 352 -7.07 -1.92 -16.55
CA ASP A 352 -8.02 -2.57 -17.46
C ASP A 352 -8.99 -3.48 -16.69
N VAL A 353 -8.47 -4.28 -15.76
CA VAL A 353 -9.25 -5.27 -14.98
C VAL A 353 -9.09 -4.99 -13.49
N LEU A 354 -10.19 -5.10 -12.75
CA LEU A 354 -10.23 -5.00 -11.30
C LEU A 354 -10.86 -6.25 -10.67
N CYS A 355 -10.50 -6.60 -9.42
CA CYS A 355 -11.21 -7.62 -8.62
C CYS A 355 -11.81 -7.06 -7.31
N PRO A 356 -12.79 -6.16 -7.37
CA PRO A 356 -13.45 -5.59 -6.19
C PRO A 356 -14.51 -6.52 -5.57
N SER A 357 -14.95 -6.18 -4.36
CA SER A 357 -16.07 -6.87 -3.69
C SER A 357 -17.44 -6.39 -4.16
N ASP A 358 -18.44 -7.24 -3.99
CA ASP A 358 -19.87 -7.06 -4.28
C ASP A 358 -20.40 -5.61 -4.15
N TYR A 359 -20.31 -5.00 -2.97
CA TYR A 359 -20.85 -3.67 -2.71
C TYR A 359 -20.11 -2.58 -3.48
N MET A 360 -18.81 -2.76 -3.71
CA MET A 360 -18.00 -1.81 -4.45
C MET A 360 -18.28 -1.93 -5.95
N ILE A 361 -18.52 -3.14 -6.46
CA ILE A 361 -19.04 -3.36 -7.81
C ILE A 361 -20.35 -2.59 -8.00
N ALA A 362 -21.33 -2.77 -7.10
CA ALA A 362 -22.61 -2.06 -7.17
C ALA A 362 -22.43 -0.54 -7.22
N LYS A 363 -21.55 0.02 -6.38
CA LYS A 363 -21.24 1.44 -6.36
C LYS A 363 -20.61 1.91 -7.67
N MET A 364 -19.64 1.16 -8.21
CA MET A 364 -18.97 1.50 -9.46
C MET A 364 -19.89 1.39 -10.68
N ILE A 365 -20.84 0.45 -10.68
CA ILE A 365 -21.92 0.40 -11.68
C ILE A 365 -22.77 1.66 -11.58
N GLN A 366 -23.22 2.04 -10.38
CA GLN A 366 -24.06 3.23 -10.17
C GLN A 366 -23.39 4.52 -10.62
N GLU A 367 -22.07 4.63 -10.44
CA GLU A 367 -21.29 5.80 -10.85
C GLU A 367 -20.79 5.72 -12.31
N GLY A 368 -21.13 4.64 -13.02
CA GLY A 368 -20.79 4.47 -14.43
C GLY A 368 -19.29 4.34 -14.68
N LEU A 369 -18.55 3.70 -13.77
CA LEU A 369 -17.10 3.49 -13.82
C LEU A 369 -16.69 2.16 -14.49
N LEU A 370 -17.65 1.28 -14.78
CA LEU A 370 -17.42 -0.04 -15.37
C LEU A 370 -17.97 -0.14 -16.80
N ARG A 371 -17.34 -1.00 -17.59
CA ARG A 371 -17.80 -1.39 -18.93
C ARG A 371 -18.54 -2.74 -18.86
N PRO A 372 -19.70 -2.90 -19.54
CA PRO A 372 -20.35 -4.21 -19.65
C PRO A 372 -19.42 -5.24 -20.30
N LEU A 373 -19.48 -6.47 -19.82
CA LEU A 373 -18.67 -7.58 -20.30
C LEU A 373 -19.27 -8.19 -21.57
N ASP A 374 -18.39 -8.52 -22.51
CA ASP A 374 -18.74 -9.31 -23.69
C ASP A 374 -18.63 -10.80 -23.37
N TRP A 375 -19.76 -11.37 -22.97
CA TRP A 375 -19.87 -12.76 -22.56
C TRP A 375 -19.48 -13.74 -23.67
N ASP A 376 -19.48 -13.36 -24.96
CA ASP A 376 -19.02 -14.23 -26.05
C ASP A 376 -17.50 -14.43 -26.06
N LEU A 377 -16.76 -13.52 -25.41
CA LEU A 377 -15.33 -13.64 -25.17
C LEU A 377 -14.98 -14.40 -23.89
N LEU A 378 -15.98 -14.92 -23.16
CA LEU A 378 -15.83 -15.60 -21.86
C LEU A 378 -16.36 -17.06 -21.88
N PRO A 379 -15.90 -17.93 -22.80
CA PRO A 379 -16.40 -19.30 -22.89
C PRO A 379 -16.14 -20.14 -21.63
N ASN A 380 -15.01 -19.95 -20.95
CA ASN A 380 -14.70 -20.68 -19.71
C ASN A 380 -15.60 -20.20 -18.57
N SER A 381 -15.79 -18.89 -18.40
CA SER A 381 -16.68 -18.35 -17.36
C SER A 381 -18.11 -18.85 -17.55
N LYS A 382 -18.64 -18.81 -18.78
CA LYS A 382 -19.98 -19.35 -19.12
C LYS A 382 -20.13 -20.84 -18.76
N ALA A 383 -19.10 -21.63 -19.03
CA ALA A 383 -19.17 -23.09 -18.93
C ALA A 383 -18.86 -23.65 -17.53
N ASN A 384 -18.18 -22.87 -16.68
CA ASN A 384 -17.56 -23.39 -15.47
C ASN A 384 -18.13 -22.81 -14.17
N LEU A 385 -18.72 -21.61 -14.20
CA LEU A 385 -19.27 -20.96 -13.00
C LEU A 385 -20.56 -21.62 -12.50
N ASP A 386 -20.71 -21.64 -11.18
CA ASP A 386 -21.92 -22.13 -10.52
C ASP A 386 -23.11 -21.15 -10.74
N PRO A 387 -24.23 -21.63 -11.29
CA PRO A 387 -25.45 -20.84 -11.40
C PRO A 387 -25.95 -20.25 -10.07
N ALA A 388 -25.67 -20.89 -8.92
CA ALA A 388 -26.05 -20.39 -7.61
C ALA A 388 -25.31 -19.08 -7.28
N TYR A 389 -23.99 -19.03 -7.45
CA TYR A 389 -23.21 -17.80 -7.24
C TYR A 389 -23.53 -16.73 -8.28
N MET A 390 -23.84 -17.12 -9.53
CA MET A 390 -24.32 -16.17 -10.53
C MET A 390 -25.66 -15.54 -10.15
N LYS A 391 -26.60 -16.33 -9.59
CA LYS A 391 -27.86 -15.81 -9.06
C LYS A 391 -27.61 -14.85 -7.90
N THR A 392 -26.72 -15.19 -6.96
CA THR A 392 -26.35 -14.29 -5.86
C THR A 392 -25.76 -12.98 -6.36
N ALA A 393 -24.93 -13.03 -7.41
CA ALA A 393 -24.31 -11.84 -7.99
C ALA A 393 -25.33 -10.83 -8.58
N THR A 394 -26.53 -11.28 -8.96
CA THR A 394 -27.60 -10.37 -9.44
C THR A 394 -28.00 -9.29 -8.43
N ALA A 395 -27.73 -9.52 -7.13
CA ALA A 395 -28.03 -8.56 -6.07
C ALA A 395 -27.20 -7.27 -6.18
N PHE A 396 -25.97 -7.36 -6.71
CA PHE A 396 -25.08 -6.21 -6.90
C PHE A 396 -24.80 -5.88 -8.37
N ASP A 397 -24.98 -6.84 -9.27
CA ASP A 397 -24.83 -6.69 -10.73
C ASP A 397 -26.10 -7.22 -11.43
N PRO A 398 -27.16 -6.40 -11.56
CA PRO A 398 -28.42 -6.83 -12.16
C PRO A 398 -28.26 -7.36 -13.60
N GLY A 399 -28.54 -8.65 -13.79
CA GLY A 399 -28.38 -9.35 -15.06
C GLY A 399 -26.96 -9.82 -15.36
N ASN A 400 -26.05 -9.77 -14.37
CA ASN A 400 -24.66 -10.22 -14.47
C ASN A 400 -23.94 -9.59 -15.67
N GLN A 401 -24.08 -8.27 -15.83
CA GLN A 401 -23.61 -7.57 -17.02
C GLN A 401 -22.15 -7.11 -16.89
N TYR A 402 -21.65 -6.94 -15.66
CA TYR A 402 -20.39 -6.26 -15.38
C TYR A 402 -19.35 -7.14 -14.66
N CYS A 403 -19.78 -8.22 -14.01
CA CYS A 403 -18.94 -9.01 -13.11
C CYS A 403 -18.88 -10.50 -13.46
N VAL A 404 -17.68 -11.07 -13.35
CA VAL A 404 -17.42 -12.51 -13.35
C VAL A 404 -16.87 -12.90 -11.96
N PRO A 405 -17.63 -13.65 -11.14
CA PRO A 405 -17.16 -14.11 -9.83
C PRO A 405 -15.82 -14.85 -9.91
N ASP A 406 -14.87 -14.52 -9.02
CA ASP A 406 -13.54 -15.15 -8.95
C ASP A 406 -13.39 -16.00 -7.68
N PHE A 407 -13.70 -15.39 -6.55
CA PHE A 407 -13.70 -16.01 -5.25
C PHE A 407 -14.93 -15.58 -4.46
N CYS A 408 -15.36 -16.47 -3.58
CA CYS A 408 -16.49 -16.23 -2.71
C CYS A 408 -16.24 -16.83 -1.34
N GLY A 409 -17.17 -16.56 -0.44
CA GLY A 409 -17.16 -17.21 0.85
C GLY A 409 -18.33 -16.76 1.70
N THR A 410 -18.31 -17.22 2.94
CA THR A 410 -19.29 -16.81 3.95
C THR A 410 -18.58 -16.19 5.14
N VAL A 411 -19.35 -15.47 5.95
CA VAL A 411 -18.95 -15.14 7.32
C VAL A 411 -19.68 -16.09 8.26
N GLY A 412 -19.04 -16.51 9.33
CA GLY A 412 -19.63 -17.46 10.26
C GLY A 412 -18.95 -17.45 11.61
N ILE A 413 -19.31 -18.45 12.42
CA ILE A 413 -18.76 -18.64 13.76
C ILE A 413 -17.75 -19.78 13.69
N LEU A 414 -16.49 -19.48 13.99
CA LEU A 414 -15.46 -20.45 14.30
C LEU A 414 -15.48 -20.70 15.80
N TYR A 415 -15.54 -21.96 16.22
CA TYR A 415 -15.61 -22.31 17.63
C TYR A 415 -14.68 -23.46 17.98
N ASN A 416 -14.20 -23.48 19.22
CA ASN A 416 -13.35 -24.55 19.73
C ASN A 416 -14.19 -25.61 20.44
N LYS A 417 -14.26 -26.82 19.88
CA LYS A 417 -15.05 -27.94 20.40
C LYS A 417 -14.65 -28.40 21.80
N LYS A 418 -13.44 -28.09 22.25
CA LYS A 418 -12.99 -28.38 23.61
C LYS A 418 -13.55 -27.41 24.66
N LEU A 419 -13.90 -26.19 24.24
CA LEU A 419 -14.38 -25.13 25.11
C LEU A 419 -15.91 -24.92 25.00
N VAL A 420 -16.47 -25.23 23.83
CA VAL A 420 -17.89 -25.06 23.51
C VAL A 420 -18.53 -26.43 23.34
N HIS A 421 -19.46 -26.77 24.24
CA HIS A 421 -20.23 -28.01 24.19
C HIS A 421 -21.70 -27.78 23.83
N ASP A 422 -22.15 -26.53 23.81
CA ASP A 422 -23.50 -26.16 23.39
C ASP A 422 -23.58 -26.21 21.85
N LYS A 423 -24.79 -26.36 21.33
CA LYS A 423 -25.01 -26.35 19.87
C LYS A 423 -24.73 -24.96 19.32
N VAL A 424 -23.72 -24.85 18.45
CA VAL A 424 -23.38 -23.60 17.75
C VAL A 424 -24.12 -23.59 16.41
N ASP A 425 -25.31 -22.99 16.36
CA ASP A 425 -26.09 -22.86 15.11
C ASP A 425 -26.71 -21.47 14.90
N SER A 426 -26.46 -20.54 15.81
CA SER A 426 -27.12 -19.23 15.88
C SER A 426 -26.13 -18.14 16.29
N TRP A 427 -26.34 -16.92 15.79
CA TRP A 427 -25.62 -15.73 16.26
C TRP A 427 -25.83 -15.43 17.76
N ASP A 428 -26.92 -15.91 18.37
CA ASP A 428 -27.26 -15.65 19.78
C ASP A 428 -26.18 -16.13 20.75
N ILE A 429 -25.43 -17.18 20.42
CA ILE A 429 -24.37 -17.73 21.27
C ILE A 429 -23.29 -16.70 21.60
N LEU A 430 -23.09 -15.70 20.72
CA LEU A 430 -22.12 -14.62 20.94
C LEU A 430 -22.58 -13.62 22.01
N TRP A 431 -23.81 -13.74 22.53
CA TRP A 431 -24.35 -12.98 23.67
C TRP A 431 -24.46 -13.82 24.95
N ASP A 432 -24.02 -15.08 24.94
CA ASP A 432 -24.09 -15.94 26.12
C ASP A 432 -23.00 -15.57 27.15
N PRO A 433 -23.38 -15.19 28.39
CA PRO A 433 -22.42 -14.86 29.44
C PRO A 433 -21.44 -15.97 29.80
N LYS A 434 -21.74 -17.24 29.46
CA LYS A 434 -20.84 -18.39 29.66
C LYS A 434 -19.50 -18.20 28.93
N TYR A 435 -19.50 -17.51 27.80
CA TYR A 435 -18.32 -17.26 26.98
C TYR A 435 -17.72 -15.87 27.18
N LYS A 436 -17.99 -15.23 28.33
CA LYS A 436 -17.38 -13.95 28.70
C LYS A 436 -15.85 -14.01 28.61
N ASP A 437 -15.27 -12.97 28.01
CA ASP A 437 -13.84 -12.82 27.74
C ASP A 437 -13.23 -13.91 26.83
N GLN A 438 -14.08 -14.66 26.11
CA GLN A 438 -13.71 -15.73 25.17
C GLN A 438 -14.40 -15.58 23.80
N ILE A 439 -14.95 -14.41 23.50
CA ILE A 439 -15.59 -14.09 22.22
C ILE A 439 -14.73 -13.08 21.46
N LEU A 440 -14.42 -13.40 20.20
CA LEU A 440 -13.75 -12.51 19.25
C LEU A 440 -14.75 -12.03 18.19
N MET A 441 -14.89 -10.71 18.08
CA MET A 441 -15.76 -10.06 17.09
C MET A 441 -14.93 -9.38 16.01
N GLN A 442 -15.50 -9.21 14.81
CA GLN A 442 -14.85 -8.50 13.70
C GLN A 442 -14.77 -6.99 13.97
N ASP A 443 -13.58 -6.39 13.87
CA ASP A 443 -13.40 -4.92 13.93
C ASP A 443 -13.75 -4.24 12.59
N SER A 444 -14.91 -4.59 12.05
CA SER A 444 -15.48 -4.09 10.81
C SER A 444 -16.90 -3.63 11.07
N VAL A 445 -17.23 -2.43 10.59
CA VAL A 445 -18.55 -1.79 10.79
C VAL A 445 -19.65 -2.66 10.22
N ARG A 446 -19.49 -3.15 8.98
CA ARG A 446 -20.54 -3.92 8.30
C ARG A 446 -20.69 -5.31 8.91
N ASP A 447 -19.59 -5.99 9.23
CA ASP A 447 -19.63 -7.37 9.75
C ASP A 447 -20.16 -7.44 11.17
N SER A 448 -19.75 -6.51 12.05
CA SER A 448 -20.32 -6.46 13.41
C SER A 448 -21.82 -6.15 13.40
N PHE A 449 -22.26 -5.19 12.57
CA PHE A 449 -23.69 -4.92 12.44
C PHE A 449 -24.44 -6.05 11.74
N MET A 450 -23.83 -6.76 10.78
CA MET A 450 -24.43 -7.92 10.14
C MET A 450 -24.83 -8.97 11.18
N VAL A 451 -23.92 -9.32 12.08
CA VAL A 451 -24.18 -10.29 13.16
C VAL A 451 -25.39 -9.85 14.00
N ALA A 452 -25.39 -8.60 14.48
CA ALA A 452 -26.48 -8.09 15.32
C ALA A 452 -27.81 -7.93 14.55
N LEU A 453 -27.77 -7.51 13.29
CA LEU A 453 -28.97 -7.37 12.46
C LEU A 453 -29.60 -8.74 12.16
N ARG A 454 -28.78 -9.72 11.75
CA ARG A 454 -29.23 -11.10 11.48
C ARG A 454 -29.80 -11.76 12.72
N LYS A 455 -29.11 -11.61 13.87
CA LYS A 455 -29.61 -12.06 15.17
C LYS A 455 -31.01 -11.54 15.47
N ASN A 456 -31.30 -10.28 15.16
CA ASN A 456 -32.60 -9.65 15.37
C ASN A 456 -33.61 -9.90 14.23
N GLY A 457 -33.29 -10.75 13.25
CA GLY A 457 -34.15 -11.04 12.10
C GLY A 457 -34.24 -9.91 11.07
N PHE A 458 -33.36 -8.91 11.16
CA PHE A 458 -33.30 -7.81 10.21
C PHE A 458 -32.38 -8.13 9.03
N SER A 459 -32.57 -7.41 7.93
CA SER A 459 -31.63 -7.47 6.81
C SER A 459 -30.27 -6.91 7.23
N MET A 460 -29.20 -7.62 6.89
CA MET A 460 -27.82 -7.11 7.01
C MET A 460 -27.52 -5.89 6.13
N ASN A 461 -28.43 -5.56 5.20
CA ASN A 461 -28.41 -4.37 4.37
C ASN A 461 -29.44 -3.31 4.81
N SER A 462 -29.89 -3.35 6.07
CA SER A 462 -30.91 -2.42 6.57
C SER A 462 -30.49 -0.95 6.39
N LYS A 463 -31.42 -0.16 5.86
CA LYS A 463 -31.33 1.31 5.78
C LYS A 463 -32.22 1.99 6.82
N ASN A 464 -32.90 1.21 7.67
CA ASN A 464 -33.86 1.71 8.64
C ASN A 464 -33.12 2.14 9.93
N PRO A 465 -33.13 3.45 10.27
CA PRO A 465 -32.41 3.94 11.45
C PRO A 465 -32.81 3.26 12.77
N LYS A 466 -34.06 2.78 12.89
CA LYS A 466 -34.53 2.08 14.09
C LYS A 466 -33.89 0.70 14.23
N GLU A 467 -33.84 -0.07 13.15
CA GLU A 467 -33.18 -1.39 13.13
C GLU A 467 -31.68 -1.26 13.43
N LEU A 468 -31.04 -0.24 12.86
CA LEU A 468 -29.63 0.06 13.13
C LEU A 468 -29.39 0.47 14.59
N GLN A 469 -30.29 1.24 15.19
CA GLN A 469 -30.18 1.59 16.61
C GLN A 469 -30.32 0.36 17.51
N ILE A 470 -31.28 -0.53 17.22
CA ILE A 470 -31.46 -1.79 17.95
C ILE A 470 -30.18 -2.65 17.85
N ALA A 471 -29.63 -2.81 16.65
CA ALA A 471 -28.39 -3.56 16.45
C ALA A 471 -27.20 -2.94 17.21
N ALA A 472 -27.08 -1.61 17.21
CA ALA A 472 -26.05 -0.91 17.96
C ALA A 472 -26.19 -1.11 19.47
N ASP A 473 -27.40 -0.99 20.01
CA ASP A 473 -27.67 -1.19 21.44
C ASP A 473 -27.42 -2.66 21.84
N ASP A 474 -27.71 -3.62 20.97
CA ASP A 474 -27.37 -5.03 21.14
C ASP A 474 -25.85 -5.26 21.22
N LEU A 475 -25.08 -4.65 20.31
CA LEU A 475 -23.61 -4.73 20.33
C LEU A 475 -23.02 -4.05 21.58
N ILE A 476 -23.60 -2.94 22.04
CA ILE A 476 -23.20 -2.29 23.29
C ILE A 476 -23.43 -3.24 24.48
N ARG A 477 -24.58 -3.93 24.52
CA ARG A 477 -24.86 -4.95 25.54
C ARG A 477 -23.93 -6.15 25.46
N GLN A 478 -23.50 -6.53 24.26
CA GLN A 478 -22.55 -7.63 24.03
C GLN A 478 -21.15 -7.30 24.54
N LYS A 479 -20.72 -6.05 24.37
CA LYS A 479 -19.34 -5.62 24.54
C LYS A 479 -18.66 -6.08 25.84
N PRO A 480 -19.31 -6.09 27.02
CA PRO A 480 -18.69 -6.61 28.25
C PRO A 480 -18.40 -8.12 28.26
N LEU A 481 -18.92 -8.87 27.28
CA LEU A 481 -18.66 -10.29 27.07
C LEU A 481 -17.52 -10.53 26.06
N VAL A 482 -17.25 -9.55 25.18
CA VAL A 482 -16.29 -9.67 24.08
C VAL A 482 -14.87 -9.45 24.59
N GLN A 483 -13.99 -10.40 24.29
CA GLN A 483 -12.57 -10.31 24.62
C GLN A 483 -11.88 -9.18 23.84
N ALA A 484 -12.10 -9.17 22.52
CA ALA A 484 -11.55 -8.17 21.62
C ALA A 484 -12.33 -8.07 20.31
N TYR A 485 -12.31 -6.87 19.72
CA TYR A 485 -12.64 -6.66 18.32
C TYR A 485 -11.35 -6.70 17.53
N VAL A 486 -11.23 -7.63 16.59
CA VAL A 486 -10.03 -7.85 15.79
C VAL A 486 -10.41 -8.19 14.34
N ILE A 487 -9.45 -8.18 13.41
CA ILE A 487 -9.67 -8.56 12.01
C ILE A 487 -9.00 -9.91 11.75
N ASP A 488 -7.79 -9.94 11.19
CA ASP A 488 -7.10 -11.19 10.83
C ASP A 488 -6.64 -11.99 12.05
N GLN A 489 -6.52 -11.33 13.20
CA GLN A 489 -6.05 -11.95 14.44
C GLN A 489 -7.04 -12.99 15.00
N VAL A 490 -8.31 -13.01 14.55
CA VAL A 490 -9.25 -14.07 14.95
C VAL A 490 -8.64 -15.44 14.64
N ARG A 491 -8.05 -15.59 13.46
CA ARG A 491 -7.43 -16.85 13.02
C ARG A 491 -6.40 -17.35 14.01
N ASP A 492 -5.38 -16.52 14.27
CA ASP A 492 -4.22 -16.92 15.07
C ASP A 492 -4.61 -17.16 16.53
N LYS A 493 -5.49 -16.32 17.09
CA LYS A 493 -6.01 -16.48 18.45
C LYS A 493 -6.83 -17.75 18.64
N MET A 494 -7.67 -18.08 17.66
CA MET A 494 -8.48 -19.31 17.69
C MET A 494 -7.59 -20.56 17.54
N ILE A 495 -6.60 -20.53 16.65
CA ILE A 495 -5.60 -21.62 16.53
C ILE A 495 -4.87 -21.82 17.86
N GLY A 496 -4.45 -20.72 18.51
CA GLY A 496 -3.78 -20.73 19.81
C GLY A 496 -4.67 -21.12 21.00
N GLY A 497 -5.98 -21.26 20.81
CA GLY A 497 -6.93 -21.61 21.86
C GLY A 497 -7.18 -20.47 22.86
N GLU A 498 -6.94 -19.21 22.48
CA GLU A 498 -7.11 -18.03 23.34
C GLU A 498 -8.59 -17.63 23.55
N ALA A 499 -9.49 -18.13 22.70
CA ALA A 499 -10.91 -17.82 22.70
C ALA A 499 -11.74 -19.06 22.34
N ALA A 500 -13.01 -19.06 22.77
CA ALA A 500 -13.95 -20.15 22.52
C ALA A 500 -14.73 -19.95 21.23
N LEU A 501 -15.06 -18.70 20.90
CA LEU A 501 -15.88 -18.29 19.76
C LEU A 501 -15.22 -17.12 19.01
N GLY A 502 -15.25 -17.17 17.69
CA GLY A 502 -14.75 -16.09 16.84
C GLY A 502 -15.58 -15.92 15.57
N VAL A 503 -15.92 -14.67 15.22
CA VAL A 503 -16.55 -14.36 13.93
C VAL A 503 -15.46 -14.25 12.87
N ILE A 504 -15.54 -15.04 11.80
CA ILE A 504 -14.48 -15.11 10.78
C ILE A 504 -15.03 -15.45 9.39
N TYR A 505 -14.24 -15.14 8.35
CA TYR A 505 -14.50 -15.55 6.97
C TYR A 505 -14.19 -17.04 6.76
N SER A 506 -14.95 -17.70 5.89
CA SER A 506 -14.82 -19.14 5.61
C SER A 506 -13.46 -19.54 5.02
N GLY A 507 -12.81 -18.67 4.25
CA GLY A 507 -11.47 -18.92 3.71
C GLY A 507 -10.43 -19.10 4.81
N GLU A 508 -10.42 -18.19 5.79
CA GLU A 508 -9.54 -18.30 6.96
C GLU A 508 -9.88 -19.52 7.83
N ALA A 509 -11.17 -19.86 7.94
CA ALA A 509 -11.59 -21.05 8.67
C ALA A 509 -11.00 -22.35 8.05
N LEU A 510 -10.96 -22.47 6.73
CA LEU A 510 -10.33 -23.60 6.04
C LEU A 510 -8.85 -23.76 6.40
N TYR A 511 -8.14 -22.64 6.53
CA TYR A 511 -6.76 -22.65 6.99
C TYR A 511 -6.66 -23.16 8.44
N THR A 512 -7.53 -22.69 9.34
CA THR A 512 -7.50 -23.10 10.75
C THR A 512 -7.68 -24.60 10.97
N PHE A 513 -8.49 -25.28 10.14
CA PHE A 513 -8.66 -26.73 10.24
C PHE A 513 -7.39 -27.52 9.97
N ARG A 514 -6.46 -26.97 9.18
CA ARG A 514 -5.16 -27.60 8.89
C ARG A 514 -4.21 -27.51 10.09
N GLU A 515 -4.32 -26.43 10.86
CA GLU A 515 -3.43 -26.15 12.00
C GLU A 515 -4.00 -26.68 13.34
N ASN A 516 -5.33 -26.68 13.51
CA ASN A 516 -6.00 -27.13 14.73
C ASN A 516 -7.34 -27.82 14.43
N HIS A 517 -7.38 -29.14 14.60
CA HIS A 517 -8.56 -29.98 14.33
C HIS A 517 -9.70 -29.87 15.37
N ASP A 518 -9.47 -29.19 16.49
CA ASP A 518 -10.49 -28.93 17.51
C ASP A 518 -11.42 -27.76 17.13
N LEU A 519 -11.05 -26.99 16.11
CA LEU A 519 -11.87 -25.90 15.61
C LEU A 519 -12.93 -26.41 14.64
N GLU A 520 -14.08 -25.75 14.64
CA GLU A 520 -15.17 -26.02 13.72
C GLU A 520 -15.87 -24.72 13.31
N TYR A 521 -16.37 -24.65 12.08
CA TYR A 521 -16.98 -23.46 11.50
C TYR A 521 -18.43 -23.73 11.14
N VAL A 522 -19.30 -22.77 11.46
CA VAL A 522 -20.73 -22.85 11.14
C VAL A 522 -21.23 -21.53 10.57
N VAL A 523 -22.10 -21.63 9.55
CA VAL A 523 -22.90 -20.52 9.05
C VAL A 523 -24.24 -20.53 9.80
N PRO A 524 -24.57 -19.51 10.61
CA PRO A 524 -25.77 -19.52 11.45
C PRO A 524 -27.09 -19.63 10.68
N LYS A 525 -28.11 -20.17 11.35
CA LYS A 525 -29.44 -20.47 10.77
C LYS A 525 -30.25 -19.22 10.44
N GLU A 526 -29.99 -18.10 11.11
CA GLU A 526 -30.60 -16.80 10.78
C GLU A 526 -30.12 -16.24 9.44
N GLY A 527 -29.08 -16.85 8.87
CA GLY A 527 -28.40 -16.37 7.69
C GLY A 527 -27.16 -15.56 8.01
N SER A 528 -26.35 -15.32 6.99
CA SER A 528 -25.08 -14.61 7.10
C SER A 528 -24.78 -13.80 5.84
N ASN A 529 -23.58 -13.26 5.76
CA ASN A 529 -23.01 -12.72 4.55
C ASN A 529 -22.51 -13.85 3.63
N VAL A 530 -22.86 -13.76 2.34
CA VAL A 530 -22.11 -14.38 1.25
C VAL A 530 -21.45 -13.28 0.44
N TRP A 531 -20.14 -13.19 0.51
CA TRP A 531 -19.38 -12.19 -0.24
C TRP A 531 -18.87 -12.80 -1.54
N ILE A 532 -18.80 -11.96 -2.57
CA ILE A 532 -18.25 -12.31 -3.87
C ILE A 532 -17.27 -11.21 -4.25
N ASP A 533 -16.03 -11.59 -4.50
CA ASP A 533 -15.09 -10.79 -5.25
C ASP A 533 -15.12 -11.26 -6.70
N GLY A 534 -15.12 -10.33 -7.63
CA GLY A 534 -15.27 -10.66 -9.03
C GLY A 534 -14.56 -9.73 -9.96
N TRP A 535 -14.15 -10.29 -11.10
CA TRP A 535 -13.49 -9.56 -12.15
C TRP A 535 -14.45 -8.62 -12.86
N VAL A 536 -14.07 -7.35 -12.93
CA VAL A 536 -14.78 -6.30 -13.68
C VAL A 536 -13.80 -5.56 -14.59
N VAL A 537 -14.33 -4.91 -15.62
CA VAL A 537 -13.53 -4.13 -16.58
C VAL A 537 -13.86 -2.65 -16.43
N THR A 538 -12.83 -1.80 -16.33
CA THR A 538 -13.01 -0.35 -16.22
C THR A 538 -13.61 0.22 -17.50
N LYS A 539 -14.39 1.30 -17.38
CA LYS A 539 -15.03 1.96 -18.52
C LYS A 539 -14.03 2.49 -19.53
N GLU A 540 -12.93 3.07 -19.06
CA GLU A 540 -11.85 3.64 -19.87
C GLU A 540 -10.69 2.66 -20.12
N SER A 541 -10.91 1.33 -19.96
CA SER A 541 -9.90 0.30 -20.26
C SER A 541 -9.32 0.48 -21.67
N ARG A 542 -7.98 0.53 -21.75
CA ARG A 542 -7.23 0.68 -23.00
C ARG A 542 -7.06 -0.65 -23.73
N HIS A 543 -7.02 -1.75 -22.99
CA HIS A 543 -6.76 -3.10 -23.51
C HIS A 543 -7.94 -4.06 -23.27
N TYR A 544 -9.17 -3.63 -23.60
CA TYR A 544 -10.41 -4.39 -23.34
C TYR A 544 -10.34 -5.87 -23.75
N LYS A 545 -9.82 -6.19 -24.94
CA LYS A 545 -9.71 -7.58 -25.40
C LYS A 545 -8.73 -8.41 -24.57
N ASN A 546 -7.65 -7.80 -24.08
CA ASN A 546 -6.67 -8.47 -23.22
C ASN A 546 -7.25 -8.67 -21.81
N ALA A 547 -8.03 -7.69 -21.31
CA ALA A 547 -8.83 -7.82 -20.10
C ALA A 547 -9.79 -9.02 -20.16
N MET A 548 -10.57 -9.15 -21.24
CA MET A 548 -11.50 -10.28 -21.39
C MET A 548 -10.76 -11.63 -21.42
N LYS A 549 -9.60 -11.72 -22.10
CA LYS A 549 -8.76 -12.92 -22.10
C LYS A 549 -8.24 -13.26 -20.71
N TRP A 550 -7.83 -12.26 -19.92
CA TRP A 550 -7.41 -12.45 -18.53
C TRP A 550 -8.52 -13.06 -17.70
N ILE A 551 -9.73 -12.49 -17.76
CA ILE A 551 -10.90 -12.96 -17.00
C ILE A 551 -11.27 -14.40 -17.39
N ASP A 552 -11.29 -14.70 -18.69
CA ASP A 552 -11.60 -16.05 -19.18
C ASP A 552 -10.53 -17.08 -18.77
N PHE A 553 -9.25 -16.69 -18.82
CA PHE A 553 -8.13 -17.53 -18.39
C PHE A 553 -8.22 -17.88 -16.90
N MET A 554 -8.49 -16.89 -16.04
CA MET A 554 -8.65 -17.12 -14.60
C MET A 554 -9.82 -18.06 -14.28
N ASN A 555 -10.85 -18.08 -15.14
CA ASN A 555 -12.00 -18.98 -15.04
C ASN A 555 -11.80 -20.35 -15.69
N ARG A 556 -10.62 -20.65 -16.24
CA ARG A 556 -10.28 -21.99 -16.71
C ARG A 556 -10.10 -22.92 -15.51
N ALA A 557 -10.67 -24.12 -15.58
CA ALA A 557 -10.81 -24.98 -14.40
C ALA A 557 -9.48 -25.39 -13.75
N ASP A 558 -8.42 -25.63 -14.53
CA ASP A 558 -7.07 -25.93 -14.05
C ASP A 558 -6.44 -24.71 -13.33
N ILE A 559 -6.59 -23.52 -13.90
CA ILE A 559 -6.09 -22.26 -13.33
C ILE A 559 -6.83 -21.91 -12.04
N ALA A 560 -8.16 -22.02 -12.03
CA ALA A 560 -8.96 -21.78 -10.84
C ALA A 560 -8.62 -22.75 -9.68
N VAL A 561 -8.33 -24.03 -9.97
CA VAL A 561 -7.83 -24.96 -8.94
C VAL A 561 -6.44 -24.60 -8.45
N GLN A 562 -5.54 -24.25 -9.36
CA GLN A 562 -4.21 -23.80 -8.99
C GLN A 562 -4.28 -22.60 -8.05
N ASN A 563 -5.11 -21.61 -8.40
CA ASN A 563 -5.34 -20.43 -7.58
C ASN A 563 -5.93 -20.80 -6.21
N PHE A 564 -7.00 -21.62 -6.20
CA PHE A 564 -7.64 -22.14 -4.99
C PHE A 564 -6.65 -22.84 -4.06
N ASN A 565 -5.73 -23.67 -4.58
CA ASN A 565 -4.81 -24.43 -3.74
C ASN A 565 -3.82 -23.56 -2.97
N LEU A 566 -3.43 -22.41 -3.54
CA LEU A 566 -2.53 -21.46 -2.87
C LEU A 566 -3.32 -20.50 -1.97
N VAL A 567 -4.37 -19.89 -2.51
CA VAL A 567 -5.12 -18.79 -1.88
C VAL A 567 -6.12 -19.31 -0.84
N THR A 568 -6.61 -20.54 -0.99
CA THR A 568 -7.53 -21.27 -0.09
C THR A 568 -8.94 -20.69 0.06
N TYR A 569 -9.25 -19.56 -0.59
CA TYR A 569 -10.60 -19.04 -0.72
C TYR A 569 -11.45 -19.86 -1.70
N THR A 570 -12.76 -19.92 -1.48
CA THR A 570 -13.68 -20.76 -2.27
C THR A 570 -13.78 -20.28 -3.70
N THR A 571 -13.59 -21.20 -4.64
CA THR A 571 -13.84 -20.93 -6.06
C THR A 571 -15.33 -21.14 -6.41
N PRO A 572 -15.98 -20.20 -7.12
CA PRO A 572 -17.33 -20.38 -7.67
C PRO A 572 -17.34 -21.27 -8.93
N ASN A 573 -16.20 -21.85 -9.31
CA ASN A 573 -16.04 -22.69 -10.50
C ASN A 573 -16.30 -24.17 -10.18
N LEU A 574 -17.42 -24.70 -10.65
CA LEU A 574 -17.86 -26.08 -10.40
C LEU A 574 -16.92 -27.13 -10.98
N LYS A 575 -16.30 -26.85 -12.14
CA LYS A 575 -15.32 -27.78 -12.72
C LYS A 575 -14.03 -27.77 -11.91
N ALA A 576 -13.59 -26.61 -11.45
CA ALA A 576 -12.44 -26.49 -10.57
C ALA A 576 -12.67 -27.24 -9.26
N GLN A 577 -13.84 -27.07 -8.63
CA GLN A 577 -14.20 -27.81 -7.41
C GLN A 577 -14.01 -29.33 -7.61
N LYS A 578 -14.48 -29.89 -8.73
CA LYS A 578 -14.34 -31.33 -9.03
C LYS A 578 -12.89 -31.79 -9.18
N LEU A 579 -12.00 -30.89 -9.61
CA LEU A 579 -10.57 -31.13 -9.82
C LEU A 579 -9.75 -31.00 -8.52
N ILE A 580 -10.33 -30.52 -7.42
CA ILE A 580 -9.67 -30.50 -6.11
C ILE A 580 -9.38 -31.95 -5.68
N LYS A 581 -8.10 -32.23 -5.43
CA LYS A 581 -7.62 -33.58 -5.12
C LYS A 581 -8.01 -34.06 -3.73
N ASP A 582 -8.01 -33.16 -2.76
CA ASP A 582 -8.35 -33.47 -1.38
C ASP A 582 -9.88 -33.61 -1.22
N PRO A 583 -10.40 -34.81 -0.94
CA PRO A 583 -11.84 -35.03 -0.79
C PRO A 583 -12.43 -34.27 0.40
N LEU A 584 -11.65 -34.02 1.46
CA LEU A 584 -12.11 -33.30 2.65
C LEU A 584 -12.41 -31.84 2.31
N ILE A 585 -11.58 -31.23 1.47
CA ILE A 585 -11.76 -29.85 1.02
C ILE A 585 -12.84 -29.79 -0.07
N ARG A 586 -12.78 -30.67 -1.07
CA ARG A 586 -13.72 -30.70 -2.19
C ARG A 586 -15.18 -30.83 -1.75
N ASN A 587 -15.42 -31.62 -0.70
CA ASN A 587 -16.73 -31.88 -0.13
C ASN A 587 -16.99 -31.07 1.15
N SER A 588 -16.10 -30.14 1.52
CA SER A 588 -16.26 -29.33 2.72
C SER A 588 -17.45 -28.39 2.54
N THR A 589 -18.40 -28.42 3.46
CA THR A 589 -19.51 -27.45 3.53
C THR A 589 -19.07 -26.06 3.99
N VAL A 590 -17.84 -25.94 4.50
CA VAL A 590 -17.20 -24.65 4.83
C VAL A 590 -16.68 -23.98 3.56
N ALA A 591 -15.98 -24.77 2.71
CA ALA A 591 -15.49 -24.29 1.42
C ALA A 591 -16.65 -24.12 0.43
N PHE A 592 -17.49 -25.13 0.28
CA PHE A 592 -18.58 -25.16 -0.68
C PHE A 592 -19.90 -25.33 0.06
N PRO A 593 -20.48 -24.25 0.62
CA PRO A 593 -21.76 -24.33 1.31
C PRO A 593 -22.85 -24.91 0.42
N ASP A 594 -23.75 -25.68 1.03
CA ASP A 594 -24.90 -26.23 0.31
C ASP A 594 -25.89 -25.13 -0.11
N ALA A 595 -26.80 -25.47 -1.03
CA ALA A 595 -27.79 -24.54 -1.56
C ALA A 595 -28.72 -23.98 -0.47
N GLU A 596 -29.01 -24.75 0.58
CA GLU A 596 -29.82 -24.30 1.71
C GLU A 596 -29.10 -23.18 2.48
N THR A 597 -27.79 -23.36 2.73
CA THR A 597 -26.92 -22.38 3.37
C THR A 597 -26.76 -21.12 2.55
N LEU A 598 -26.53 -21.25 1.23
CA LEU A 598 -26.47 -20.08 0.36
C LEU A 598 -27.81 -19.34 0.27
N SER A 599 -28.94 -20.05 0.29
CA SER A 599 -30.26 -19.43 0.16
C SER A 599 -30.67 -18.52 1.32
N ARG A 600 -30.06 -18.70 2.49
CA ARG A 600 -30.24 -17.83 3.67
C ARG A 600 -29.15 -16.76 3.82
N CYS A 601 -28.15 -16.75 2.94
CA CYS A 601 -27.09 -15.75 2.96
C CYS A 601 -27.36 -14.64 1.94
N ASP A 602 -26.92 -13.42 2.26
CA ASP A 602 -27.06 -12.25 1.38
C ASP A 602 -25.69 -11.58 1.16
N SER A 603 -25.50 -11.00 -0.04
CA SER A 603 -24.34 -10.17 -0.36
C SER A 603 -24.50 -8.75 0.16
N TYR A 604 -23.39 -8.05 0.39
CA TYR A 604 -23.45 -6.66 0.80
C TYR A 604 -23.91 -5.79 -0.38
N SER A 605 -24.82 -4.87 -0.09
CA SER A 605 -25.24 -3.83 -1.03
C SER A 605 -24.67 -2.47 -0.63
N TYR A 606 -24.55 -1.57 -1.59
CA TYR A 606 -24.20 -0.18 -1.33
C TYR A 606 -25.38 0.53 -0.64
N LEU A 607 -25.14 1.05 0.57
CA LEU A 607 -26.20 1.60 1.42
C LEU A 607 -26.44 3.10 1.19
N GLY A 608 -25.49 3.79 0.55
CA GLY A 608 -25.50 5.21 0.29
C GLY A 608 -24.88 6.03 1.43
N LYS A 609 -24.25 7.16 1.07
CA LYS A 609 -23.47 8.03 1.98
C LYS A 609 -24.15 8.34 3.33
N LYS A 610 -25.46 8.64 3.31
CA LYS A 610 -26.22 8.98 4.53
C LYS A 610 -26.32 7.80 5.48
N THR A 611 -26.60 6.61 4.96
CA THR A 611 -26.70 5.38 5.73
C THR A 611 -25.33 4.97 6.25
N ASP A 612 -24.29 5.03 5.41
CA ASP A 612 -22.91 4.71 5.81
C ASP A 612 -22.42 5.63 6.95
N ALA A 613 -22.74 6.92 6.89
CA ALA A 613 -22.43 7.86 7.96
C ALA A 613 -23.16 7.50 9.28
N LEU A 614 -24.39 6.99 9.20
CA LEU A 614 -25.14 6.52 10.36
C LEU A 614 -24.52 5.26 10.97
N TYR A 615 -24.19 4.25 10.16
CA TYR A 615 -23.46 3.05 10.60
C TYR A 615 -22.16 3.44 11.32
N ASN A 616 -21.35 4.32 10.71
CA ASN A 616 -20.10 4.78 11.31
C ASN A 616 -20.31 5.54 12.63
N LYS A 617 -21.35 6.38 12.71
CA LYS A 617 -21.70 7.10 13.95
C LYS A 617 -22.08 6.11 15.06
N LEU A 618 -22.93 5.14 14.75
CA LEU A 618 -23.38 4.13 15.73
C LEU A 618 -22.23 3.19 16.12
N TRP A 619 -21.35 2.84 15.18
CA TRP A 619 -20.16 2.03 15.48
C TRP A 619 -19.23 2.72 16.47
N LYS A 620 -19.00 4.03 16.34
CA LYS A 620 -18.23 4.80 17.33
C LYS A 620 -18.86 4.71 18.72
N LYS A 621 -20.19 4.76 18.81
CA LYS A 621 -20.95 4.59 20.06
C LYS A 621 -20.75 3.18 20.64
N VAL A 622 -20.85 2.14 19.81
CA VAL A 622 -20.52 0.75 20.22
C VAL A 622 -19.09 0.66 20.77
N LYS A 623 -18.11 1.22 20.06
CA LYS A 623 -16.70 1.18 20.46
C LYS A 623 -16.40 2.04 21.69
N SER A 624 -17.17 3.08 22.01
CA SER A 624 -17.05 3.80 23.28
C SER A 624 -17.78 3.09 24.42
N GLY A 625 -18.92 2.44 24.14
CA GLY A 625 -19.75 1.77 25.14
C GLY A 625 -20.75 2.69 25.83
N ASP A 626 -20.99 3.87 25.27
CA ASP A 626 -21.99 4.86 25.72
C ASP A 626 -23.34 4.66 25.04
#